data_AF-A0A496V143-F1
#
_entry.id   AF-A0A496V143-F1
#
_cell.length_a   1.000
_cell.length_b   1.000
_cell.length_c   1.000
_cell.angle_alpha   90.00
_cell.angle_beta   90.00
_cell.angle_gamma   90.00
#
_symmetry.space_group_name_H-M   'P 1'
#
loop_
_entity.id
_entity.type
_entity.pdbx_description
1 polymer ?
#
loop_
_entity_poly.entity_id
_entity_poly.type
_entity_poly.pdbx_seq_one_letter_code
_entity_poly.pdbx_strand_id
1 'polypeptide(L)'
;MYEVIFYKGNYRWRQKQANRDKCAAYVEHHFNSAVNPMSSYAVVITGYLASETTKNWGRWYANRVGKEFGIPVAGNGGVLVGGYNGRGNGNLKHTRMPAILLEPLFASNPEHAEWIRSDEGQDTVAKILTESIMEFFPEGSRIGFSVGHKYKTSRPKDRGAPVYGGGAEADYAEIVMEKAKVMLESDAPIIAELIPEEEDVPDNDIRVIKDGKELWLHSEVDEDDDVVWDEENRILYITSL
;
A
#
# COMPACT_ATOMS: atom_id res chain seq x y z
N MET A 1 15.96 -17.08 -2.44
CA MET A 1 14.75 -17.65 -1.79
C MET A 1 13.98 -16.54 -1.11
N TYR A 2 12.65 -16.48 -1.21
CA TYR A 2 11.84 -15.39 -0.64
C TYR A 2 11.25 -15.76 0.73
N GLU A 3 11.11 -14.74 1.58
CA GLU A 3 10.34 -14.81 2.82
C GLU A 3 9.36 -13.62 2.79
N VAL A 4 8.06 -13.86 2.93
CA VAL A 4 7.05 -12.80 2.87
C VAL A 4 6.46 -12.56 4.25
N ILE A 5 6.55 -11.32 4.73
CA ILE A 5 5.97 -10.89 6.01
C ILE A 5 4.87 -9.89 5.77
N PHE A 6 3.67 -10.16 6.32
CA PHE A 6 2.58 -9.20 6.37
C PHE A 6 2.72 -8.27 7.57
N TYR A 7 2.98 -6.99 7.32
CA TYR A 7 3.04 -5.97 8.37
C TYR A 7 1.66 -5.38 8.63
N LYS A 8 1.30 -5.28 9.92
CA LYS A 8 0.00 -4.81 10.41
C LYS A 8 0.17 -3.59 11.34
N GLY A 9 -0.90 -2.85 11.60
CA GLY A 9 -0.91 -1.60 12.37
C GLY A 9 -1.09 -0.36 11.50
N ASN A 10 -0.82 0.84 12.02
CA ASN A 10 -0.86 2.07 11.21
C ASN A 10 0.28 2.08 10.16
N TYR A 11 0.15 2.83 9.06
CA TYR A 11 1.11 2.77 7.95
C TYR A 11 2.56 3.00 8.39
N ARG A 12 2.80 4.03 9.20
CA ARG A 12 4.12 4.32 9.79
C ARG A 12 4.67 3.15 10.58
N TRP A 13 3.84 2.43 11.32
CA TRP A 13 4.28 1.25 12.09
C TRP A 13 4.70 0.10 11.18
N ARG A 14 3.92 -0.19 10.13
CA ARG A 14 4.26 -1.23 9.15
C ARG A 14 5.59 -0.96 8.47
N GLN A 15 5.80 0.29 8.04
CA GLN A 15 7.03 0.70 7.37
C GLN A 15 8.23 0.66 8.31
N LYS A 16 8.07 1.04 9.60
CA LYS A 16 9.14 0.88 10.61
C LYS A 16 9.51 -0.59 10.82
N GLN A 17 8.53 -1.49 10.92
CA GLN A 17 8.80 -2.93 11.06
C GLN A 17 9.53 -3.46 9.82
N ALA A 18 9.07 -3.15 8.61
CA ALA A 18 9.76 -3.53 7.36
C ALA A 18 11.21 -3.02 7.29
N ASN A 19 11.46 -1.80 7.77
CA ASN A 19 12.81 -1.23 7.86
C ASN A 19 13.69 -2.00 8.85
N ARG A 20 13.16 -2.30 10.04
CA ARG A 20 13.85 -3.05 11.10
C ARG A 20 14.25 -4.43 10.59
N ASP A 21 13.33 -5.07 9.88
CA ASP A 21 13.47 -6.43 9.38
C ASP A 21 14.28 -6.48 8.06
N LYS A 22 14.74 -5.31 7.58
CA LYS A 22 15.59 -5.13 6.40
C LYS A 22 15.03 -5.78 5.15
N CYS A 23 13.72 -5.62 4.92
CA CYS A 23 13.09 -6.10 3.70
C CYS A 23 13.83 -5.56 2.45
N ALA A 24 14.02 -6.42 1.44
CA ALA A 24 14.55 -5.99 0.15
C ALA A 24 13.57 -5.11 -0.61
N ALA A 25 12.28 -5.34 -0.40
CA ALA A 25 11.20 -4.59 -1.02
C ALA A 25 9.98 -4.49 -0.10
N TYR A 26 9.19 -3.44 -0.27
CA TYR A 26 7.92 -3.23 0.42
C TYR A 26 6.80 -3.01 -0.61
N VAL A 27 5.68 -3.70 -0.44
CA VAL A 27 4.51 -3.61 -1.32
C VAL A 27 3.29 -3.26 -0.48
N GLU A 28 2.69 -2.12 -0.80
CA GLU A 28 1.35 -1.76 -0.34
C GLU A 28 0.35 -2.10 -1.44
N HIS A 29 -0.70 -2.88 -1.15
CA HIS A 29 -1.73 -3.20 -2.15
C HIS A 29 -3.05 -2.50 -1.87
N HIS A 30 -3.52 -1.74 -2.85
CA HIS A 30 -4.85 -1.11 -2.91
C HIS A 30 -5.55 -1.53 -4.22
N PHE A 31 -6.85 -1.30 -4.32
CA PHE A 31 -7.55 -1.17 -5.60
C PHE A 31 -8.05 0.26 -5.73
N ASN A 32 -7.96 0.81 -6.93
CA ASN A 32 -8.40 2.17 -7.16
C ASN A 32 -9.93 2.28 -7.00
N SER A 33 -10.43 3.49 -6.78
CA SER A 33 -11.86 3.76 -6.80
C SER A 33 -12.08 5.19 -7.29
N ALA A 34 -13.15 5.39 -8.05
CA ALA A 34 -13.51 6.69 -8.59
C ALA A 34 -15.03 6.84 -8.67
N VAL A 35 -15.46 8.10 -8.61
CA VAL A 35 -16.87 8.49 -8.80
C VAL A 35 -17.39 8.08 -10.18
N ASN A 36 -16.55 8.16 -11.22
CA ASN A 36 -16.90 7.61 -12.52
C ASN A 36 -16.69 6.08 -12.51
N PRO A 37 -17.76 5.28 -12.61
CA PRO A 37 -17.65 3.82 -12.60
C PRO A 37 -17.00 3.25 -13.87
N MET A 38 -16.73 4.07 -14.88
CA MET A 38 -16.02 3.65 -16.09
C MET A 38 -14.53 4.01 -16.07
N SER A 39 -14.02 4.57 -14.96
CA SER A 39 -12.58 4.80 -14.80
C SER A 39 -11.81 3.49 -14.95
N SER A 40 -10.78 3.51 -15.80
CA SER A 40 -9.98 2.32 -16.12
C SER A 40 -8.54 2.72 -16.43
N TYR A 41 -7.64 2.26 -15.57
CA TYR A 41 -6.21 2.19 -15.83
C TYR A 41 -5.52 1.39 -14.71
N ALA A 42 -4.34 0.86 -15.00
CA ALA A 42 -3.39 0.40 -13.99
C ALA A 42 -2.39 1.52 -13.65
N VAL A 43 -2.06 1.67 -12.36
CA VAL A 43 -1.00 2.57 -11.92
C VAL A 43 -0.29 2.02 -10.68
N VAL A 44 0.97 2.40 -10.53
CA VAL A 44 1.76 2.20 -9.32
C VAL A 44 2.18 3.56 -8.78
N ILE A 45 1.99 3.75 -7.48
CA ILE A 45 2.44 4.94 -6.77
C ILE A 45 3.82 4.65 -6.16
N THR A 46 4.72 5.63 -6.26
CA THR A 46 6.07 5.57 -5.67
C THR A 46 6.31 6.79 -4.79
N GLY A 47 7.23 6.70 -3.82
CA GLY A 47 7.64 7.87 -3.04
C GLY A 47 8.41 8.90 -3.88
N TYR A 48 8.37 10.17 -3.47
CA TYR A 48 9.05 11.28 -4.17
C TYR A 48 10.54 11.03 -4.45
N LEU A 49 11.24 10.43 -3.48
CA LEU A 49 12.67 10.10 -3.55
C LEU A 49 12.93 8.65 -4.00
N ALA A 50 11.94 7.99 -4.61
CA ALA A 50 12.11 6.63 -5.09
C ALA A 50 13.25 6.54 -6.11
N SER A 51 14.05 5.48 -6.00
CA SER A 51 15.14 5.19 -6.93
C SER A 51 14.59 4.83 -8.32
N GLU A 52 15.44 4.89 -9.35
CA GLU A 52 15.03 4.42 -10.68
C GLU A 52 14.71 2.93 -10.70
N THR A 53 15.33 2.10 -9.85
CA THR A 53 14.96 0.69 -9.67
C THR A 53 13.51 0.57 -9.23
N THR A 54 13.09 1.33 -8.21
CA THR A 54 11.70 1.32 -7.72
C THR A 54 10.72 1.81 -8.78
N LYS A 55 11.06 2.87 -9.52
CA LYS A 55 10.19 3.36 -10.61
C LYS A 55 10.09 2.37 -11.74
N ASN A 56 11.20 1.73 -12.15
CA ASN A 56 11.19 0.71 -13.19
C ASN A 56 10.39 -0.53 -12.77
N TRP A 57 10.50 -0.94 -11.51
CA TRP A 57 9.68 -2.00 -10.94
C TRP A 57 8.18 -1.66 -11.02
N GLY A 58 7.79 -0.46 -10.59
CA GLY A 58 6.41 0.01 -10.70
C GLY A 58 5.90 0.09 -12.14
N ARG A 59 6.71 0.60 -13.08
CA ARG A 59 6.37 0.62 -14.51
C ARG A 59 6.17 -0.80 -15.03
N TRP A 60 7.08 -1.72 -14.73
CA TRP A 60 6.99 -3.09 -15.17
C TRP A 60 5.67 -3.72 -14.72
N TYR A 61 5.35 -3.58 -13.42
CA TYR A 61 4.12 -4.12 -12.85
C TYR A 61 2.86 -3.53 -13.53
N ALA A 62 2.75 -2.19 -13.58
CA ALA A 62 1.57 -1.54 -14.14
C ALA A 62 1.35 -1.87 -15.63
N ASN A 63 2.42 -1.95 -16.42
CA ASN A 63 2.32 -2.34 -17.83
C ASN A 63 1.94 -3.81 -18.00
N ARG A 64 2.40 -4.70 -17.11
CA ARG A 64 2.03 -6.11 -17.14
C ARG A 64 0.54 -6.28 -16.82
N VAL A 65 0.02 -5.56 -15.82
CA VAL A 65 -1.42 -5.51 -15.51
C VAL A 65 -2.22 -4.97 -16.70
N GLY A 66 -1.82 -3.81 -17.24
CA GLY A 66 -2.49 -3.21 -18.40
C GLY A 66 -2.57 -4.16 -19.60
N LYS A 67 -1.49 -4.92 -19.85
CA LYS A 67 -1.45 -5.92 -20.92
C LYS A 67 -2.36 -7.11 -20.66
N GLU A 68 -2.33 -7.72 -19.47
CA GLU A 68 -3.11 -8.93 -19.16
C GLU A 68 -4.62 -8.66 -19.10
N PHE A 69 -5.02 -7.50 -18.56
CA PHE A 69 -6.43 -7.12 -18.46
C PHE A 69 -6.93 -6.28 -19.65
N GLY A 70 -6.07 -5.93 -20.60
CA GLY A 70 -6.45 -5.13 -21.76
C GLY A 70 -6.86 -3.69 -21.42
N ILE A 71 -6.31 -3.11 -20.34
CA ILE A 71 -6.67 -1.78 -19.84
C ILE A 71 -5.54 -0.76 -20.03
N PRO A 72 -5.85 0.56 -20.06
CA PRO A 72 -4.84 1.60 -20.14
C PRO A 72 -3.87 1.59 -18.95
N VAL A 73 -2.75 2.27 -19.12
CA VAL A 73 -1.74 2.49 -18.06
C VAL A 73 -1.62 3.99 -17.82
N ALA A 74 -1.78 4.43 -16.57
CA ALA A 74 -1.74 5.85 -16.22
C ALA A 74 -0.35 6.33 -15.77
N GLY A 75 -0.25 7.61 -15.43
CA GLY A 75 1.00 8.24 -15.00
C GLY A 75 2.07 8.26 -16.09
N ASN A 76 3.33 8.36 -15.68
CA ASN A 76 4.46 8.31 -16.61
C ASN A 76 4.87 6.85 -16.87
N GLY A 77 4.15 6.21 -17.79
CA GLY A 77 4.38 4.82 -18.19
C GLY A 77 4.02 3.81 -17.09
N GLY A 78 3.02 4.12 -16.26
CA GLY A 78 2.55 3.25 -15.17
C GLY A 78 2.92 3.72 -13.78
N VAL A 79 3.71 4.80 -13.67
CA VAL A 79 4.12 5.34 -12.38
C VAL A 79 3.56 6.74 -12.14
N LEU A 80 2.90 6.90 -11.00
CA LEU A 80 2.62 8.20 -10.40
C LEU A 80 3.60 8.40 -9.24
N VAL A 81 4.32 9.51 -9.22
CA VAL A 81 5.18 9.84 -8.07
C VAL A 81 4.32 10.53 -7.02
N GLY A 82 4.08 9.83 -5.92
CA GLY A 82 3.50 10.39 -4.69
C GLY A 82 4.50 11.35 -4.04
N GLY A 83 4.12 12.63 -3.97
CA GLY A 83 4.91 13.70 -3.36
C GLY A 83 4.69 13.84 -1.86
N TYR A 84 5.40 14.78 -1.23
CA TYR A 84 4.97 15.37 0.05
C TYR A 84 3.54 15.89 -0.13
N ASN A 85 2.58 15.35 0.64
CA ASN A 85 1.13 15.57 0.50
C ASN A 85 0.51 15.06 -0.82
N GLY A 86 1.18 14.15 -1.54
CA GLY A 86 0.63 13.50 -2.72
C GLY A 86 -0.09 12.17 -2.41
N ARG A 87 -0.80 11.64 -3.40
CA ARG A 87 -1.43 10.30 -3.35
C ARG A 87 -0.42 9.25 -2.87
N GLY A 88 -0.82 8.39 -1.93
CA GLY A 88 0.00 7.28 -1.43
C GLY A 88 1.20 7.69 -0.55
N ASN A 89 1.32 8.96 -0.17
CA ASN A 89 2.46 9.44 0.64
C ASN A 89 2.52 8.76 2.01
N GLY A 90 1.39 8.65 2.72
CA GLY A 90 1.32 7.97 4.02
C GLY A 90 1.79 6.52 3.96
N ASN A 91 1.49 5.81 2.87
CA ASN A 91 1.80 4.40 2.70
C ASN A 91 3.28 4.09 2.49
N LEU A 92 4.07 5.05 1.98
CA LEU A 92 5.45 4.78 1.51
C LEU A 92 6.53 5.68 2.12
N LYS A 93 6.19 6.87 2.66
CA LYS A 93 7.17 7.92 3.03
C LYS A 93 8.21 7.53 4.09
N HIS A 94 7.95 6.50 4.87
CA HIS A 94 8.83 6.03 5.95
C HIS A 94 9.64 4.79 5.59
N THR A 95 9.46 4.21 4.40
CA THR A 95 10.27 3.08 3.92
C THR A 95 11.72 3.48 3.63
N ARG A 96 12.65 2.55 3.83
CA ARG A 96 14.10 2.71 3.54
C ARG A 96 14.60 1.74 2.47
N MET A 97 13.73 0.89 1.96
CA MET A 97 13.95 -0.03 0.85
C MET A 97 13.09 0.40 -0.35
N PRO A 98 13.33 -0.15 -1.56
CA PRO A 98 12.40 -0.03 -2.67
C PRO A 98 10.95 -0.34 -2.25
N ALA A 99 10.05 0.62 -2.45
CA ALA A 99 8.67 0.51 -2.02
C ALA A 99 7.69 1.03 -3.07
N ILE A 100 6.62 0.27 -3.31
CA ILE A 100 5.57 0.62 -4.26
C ILE A 100 4.18 0.42 -3.65
N LEU A 101 3.22 1.26 -4.07
CA LEU A 101 1.80 1.08 -3.78
C LEU A 101 1.10 0.73 -5.08
N LEU A 102 0.42 -0.41 -5.10
CA LEU A 102 -0.25 -0.97 -6.26
C LEU A 102 -1.69 -0.48 -6.33
N GLU A 103 -2.12 -0.01 -7.51
CA GLU A 103 -3.52 0.25 -7.83
C GLU A 103 -3.84 -0.37 -9.21
N PRO A 104 -3.93 -1.70 -9.29
CA PRO A 104 -3.94 -2.41 -10.57
C PRO A 104 -5.29 -2.32 -11.29
N LEU A 105 -6.39 -2.23 -10.54
CA LEU A 105 -7.77 -2.28 -11.02
C LEU A 105 -8.64 -1.32 -10.21
N PHE A 106 -9.88 -1.09 -10.66
CA PHE A 106 -10.83 -0.16 -10.03
C PHE A 106 -11.96 -0.94 -9.36
N ALA A 107 -12.07 -0.87 -8.03
CA ALA A 107 -13.16 -1.45 -7.25
C ALA A 107 -14.54 -0.91 -7.67
N SER A 108 -14.60 0.35 -8.11
CA SER A 108 -15.84 0.99 -8.57
C SER A 108 -16.25 0.64 -10.00
N ASN A 109 -15.35 0.03 -10.79
CA ASN A 109 -15.63 -0.31 -12.18
C ASN A 109 -16.22 -1.73 -12.28
N PRO A 110 -17.42 -1.93 -12.87
CA PRO A 110 -18.08 -3.23 -12.90
C PRO A 110 -17.27 -4.37 -13.52
N GLU A 111 -16.56 -4.12 -14.62
CA GLU A 111 -15.74 -5.13 -15.31
C GLU A 111 -14.51 -5.48 -14.47
N HIS A 112 -13.82 -4.45 -13.96
CA HIS A 112 -12.67 -4.64 -13.09
C HIS A 112 -13.06 -5.36 -11.80
N ALA A 113 -14.21 -5.05 -11.23
CA ALA A 113 -14.75 -5.69 -10.04
C ALA A 113 -15.10 -7.16 -10.27
N GLU A 114 -15.47 -7.56 -11.48
CA GLU A 114 -15.58 -8.98 -11.83
C GLU A 114 -14.23 -9.69 -11.73
N TRP A 115 -13.15 -9.09 -12.24
CA TRP A 115 -11.80 -9.64 -12.11
C TRP A 115 -11.28 -9.63 -10.66
N ILE A 116 -11.55 -8.57 -9.89
CA ILE A 116 -11.17 -8.47 -8.48
C ILE A 116 -11.83 -9.59 -7.66
N ARG A 117 -13.09 -9.93 -7.96
CA ARG A 117 -13.85 -10.94 -7.22
C ARG A 117 -13.58 -12.37 -7.71
N SER A 118 -13.13 -12.56 -8.96
CA SER A 118 -12.91 -13.88 -9.52
C SER A 118 -11.57 -14.47 -9.10
N ASP A 119 -11.52 -15.80 -8.96
CA ASP A 119 -10.28 -16.50 -8.65
C ASP A 119 -9.22 -16.28 -9.73
N GLU A 120 -9.61 -16.32 -11.00
CA GLU A 120 -8.72 -16.12 -12.16
C GLU A 120 -8.11 -14.71 -12.19
N GLY A 121 -8.91 -13.67 -11.92
CA GLY A 121 -8.40 -12.30 -11.88
C GLY A 121 -7.45 -12.09 -10.70
N GLN A 122 -7.77 -12.65 -9.54
CA GLN A 122 -6.89 -12.63 -8.37
C GLN A 122 -5.58 -13.39 -8.61
N ASP A 123 -5.64 -14.57 -9.21
CA ASP A 123 -4.46 -15.37 -9.58
C ASP A 123 -3.58 -14.60 -10.57
N THR A 124 -4.19 -13.92 -11.54
CA THR A 124 -3.49 -13.11 -12.53
C THR A 124 -2.75 -11.95 -11.87
N VAL A 125 -3.41 -11.18 -10.99
CA VAL A 125 -2.77 -10.05 -10.28
C VAL A 125 -1.65 -10.57 -9.36
N ALA A 126 -1.88 -11.67 -8.64
CA ALA A 126 -0.91 -12.30 -7.74
C ALA A 126 0.33 -12.80 -8.50
N LYS A 127 0.12 -13.41 -9.67
CA LYS A 127 1.20 -13.86 -10.55
C LYS A 127 2.03 -12.69 -11.07
N ILE A 128 1.39 -11.61 -11.53
CA ILE A 128 2.08 -10.41 -11.99
C ILE A 128 2.92 -9.79 -10.85
N LEU A 129 2.37 -9.73 -9.64
CA LEU A 129 3.11 -9.26 -8.46
C LEU A 129 4.35 -10.12 -8.20
N THR A 130 4.16 -11.43 -8.18
CA THR A 130 5.24 -12.42 -7.98
C THR A 130 6.34 -12.27 -9.02
N GLU A 131 5.98 -12.27 -10.32
CA GLU A 131 6.93 -12.11 -11.43
C GLU A 131 7.69 -10.77 -11.32
N SER A 132 7.00 -9.69 -10.94
CA SER A 132 7.65 -8.38 -10.77
C SER A 132 8.68 -8.37 -9.64
N ILE A 133 8.40 -9.05 -8.54
CA ILE A 133 9.32 -9.16 -7.41
C ILE A 133 10.53 -10.01 -7.83
N MET A 134 10.29 -11.11 -8.54
CA MET A 134 11.35 -11.99 -9.02
C MET A 134 12.29 -11.32 -10.02
N GLU A 135 11.76 -10.48 -10.90
CA GLU A 135 12.54 -9.74 -11.88
C GLU A 135 13.47 -8.70 -11.22
N PHE A 136 12.97 -7.97 -10.20
CA PHE A 136 13.70 -6.85 -9.60
C PHE A 136 14.52 -7.22 -8.37
N PHE A 137 14.25 -8.37 -7.75
CA PHE A 137 14.93 -8.87 -6.55
C PHE A 137 15.35 -10.35 -6.69
N PRO A 138 16.07 -10.74 -7.77
CA PRO A 138 16.19 -12.13 -8.24
C PRO A 138 16.89 -13.08 -7.27
N GLU A 139 17.76 -12.58 -6.39
CA GLU A 139 18.46 -13.40 -5.39
C GLU A 139 17.51 -13.97 -4.31
N GLY A 140 16.29 -13.45 -4.26
CA GLY A 140 15.33 -13.69 -3.20
C GLY A 140 15.76 -13.06 -1.88
N SER A 141 14.77 -12.58 -1.13
CA SER A 141 14.99 -11.92 0.15
C SER A 141 13.66 -11.81 0.88
N ARG A 142 13.70 -11.17 2.05
CA ARG A 142 12.52 -10.80 2.79
C ARG A 142 11.75 -9.70 2.05
N ILE A 143 10.46 -9.94 1.77
CA ILE A 143 9.54 -9.00 1.14
C ILE A 143 8.48 -8.59 2.15
N GLY A 144 8.30 -7.29 2.32
CA GLY A 144 7.27 -6.72 3.18
C GLY A 144 5.98 -6.51 2.44
N PHE A 145 4.92 -7.17 2.87
CA PHE A 145 3.56 -6.98 2.36
C PHE A 145 2.72 -6.18 3.33
N SER A 146 1.90 -5.29 2.80
CA SER A 146 0.91 -4.53 3.55
C SER A 146 -0.37 -4.40 2.72
N VAL A 147 -1.48 -4.79 3.34
CA VAL A 147 -2.82 -4.67 2.77
C VAL A 147 -3.34 -3.27 3.06
N GLY A 148 -3.61 -2.50 2.02
CA GLY A 148 -4.21 -1.17 2.12
C GLY A 148 -5.52 -1.21 2.89
N HIS A 149 -5.80 -0.16 3.66
CA HIS A 149 -7.05 0.02 4.44
C HIS A 149 -7.40 -1.06 5.48
N LYS A 150 -6.72 -2.21 5.58
CA LYS A 150 -6.97 -3.26 6.60
C LYS A 150 -5.90 -3.25 7.66
N TYR A 151 -6.20 -3.66 8.89
CA TYR A 151 -5.25 -3.79 10.01
C TYR A 151 -4.70 -2.51 10.66
N LYS A 152 -5.24 -1.33 10.34
CA LYS A 152 -4.91 -0.11 11.10
C LYS A 152 -5.42 -0.23 12.53
N THR A 153 -4.63 0.19 13.50
CA THR A 153 -5.06 0.26 14.90
C THR A 153 -5.91 1.50 15.16
N SER A 154 -5.63 2.60 14.45
CA SER A 154 -6.42 3.85 14.45
C SER A 154 -7.83 3.65 13.87
N ARG A 155 -7.95 2.84 12.81
CA ARG A 155 -9.22 2.56 12.12
C ARG A 155 -9.43 1.05 11.88
N PRO A 156 -9.74 0.25 12.91
CA PRO A 156 -9.81 -1.22 12.80
C PRO A 156 -10.88 -1.75 11.82
N LYS A 157 -11.90 -0.92 11.55
CA LYS A 157 -13.02 -1.22 10.64
C LYS A 157 -12.82 -0.69 9.22
N ASP A 158 -11.74 0.04 8.95
CA ASP A 158 -11.43 0.47 7.59
C ASP A 158 -11.25 -0.76 6.69
N ARG A 159 -11.85 -0.72 5.50
CA ARG A 159 -11.81 -1.78 4.49
C ARG A 159 -11.64 -1.21 3.08
N GLY A 160 -11.38 0.09 2.96
CA GLY A 160 -11.23 0.78 1.69
C GLY A 160 -12.57 0.90 0.96
N ALA A 161 -12.50 1.03 -0.36
CA ALA A 161 -13.67 1.21 -1.19
C ALA A 161 -14.55 -0.06 -1.24
N PRO A 162 -15.89 0.08 -1.33
CA PRO A 162 -16.75 -1.03 -1.69
C PRO A 162 -16.44 -1.49 -3.12
N VAL A 163 -16.39 -2.81 -3.32
CA VAL A 163 -16.23 -3.40 -4.66
C VAL A 163 -17.60 -3.54 -5.30
N TYR A 164 -17.72 -3.14 -6.56
CA TYR A 164 -18.96 -3.31 -7.32
C TYR A 164 -19.36 -4.79 -7.35
N GLY A 165 -20.62 -5.08 -7.02
CA GLY A 165 -21.12 -6.46 -6.92
C GLY A 165 -20.81 -7.15 -5.58
N GLY A 166 -20.19 -6.46 -4.62
CA GLY A 166 -20.08 -6.89 -3.22
C GLY A 166 -18.65 -7.09 -2.72
N GLY A 167 -18.50 -7.02 -1.40
CA GLY A 167 -17.21 -7.09 -0.71
C GLY A 167 -16.52 -5.72 -0.62
N ALA A 168 -15.32 -5.72 -0.06
CA ALA A 168 -14.52 -4.51 0.14
C ALA A 168 -13.11 -4.70 -0.44
N GLU A 169 -12.54 -3.61 -0.92
CA GLU A 169 -11.22 -3.55 -1.55
C GLU A 169 -10.17 -4.30 -0.76
N ALA A 170 -10.07 -4.01 0.54
CA ALA A 170 -8.99 -4.52 1.37
C ALA A 170 -9.07 -6.04 1.59
N ASP A 171 -10.26 -6.63 1.52
CA ASP A 171 -10.43 -8.08 1.64
C ASP A 171 -9.94 -8.81 0.39
N TYR A 172 -10.19 -8.25 -0.80
CA TYR A 172 -9.68 -8.82 -2.05
C TYR A 172 -8.18 -8.55 -2.24
N ALA A 173 -7.68 -7.40 -1.80
CA ALA A 173 -6.24 -7.10 -1.82
C ALA A 173 -5.47 -8.11 -0.98
N GLU A 174 -5.98 -8.47 0.21
CA GLU A 174 -5.40 -9.53 1.03
C GLU A 174 -5.37 -10.88 0.32
N ILE A 175 -6.46 -11.29 -0.34
CA ILE A 175 -6.50 -12.57 -1.07
C ILE A 175 -5.41 -12.61 -2.16
N VAL A 176 -5.27 -11.53 -2.94
CA VAL A 176 -4.22 -11.40 -3.97
C VAL A 176 -2.83 -11.51 -3.35
N MET A 177 -2.58 -10.81 -2.24
CA MET A 177 -1.28 -10.83 -1.59
C MET A 177 -0.96 -12.19 -0.96
N GLU A 178 -1.93 -12.90 -0.41
CA GLU A 178 -1.74 -14.26 0.12
C GLU A 178 -1.41 -15.25 -1.01
N LYS A 179 -2.09 -15.14 -2.15
CA LYS A 179 -1.75 -15.93 -3.36
C LYS A 179 -0.32 -15.64 -3.81
N ALA A 180 0.09 -14.37 -3.86
CA ALA A 180 1.46 -13.99 -4.23
C ALA A 180 2.49 -14.49 -3.22
N LYS A 181 2.20 -14.45 -1.91
CA LYS A 181 3.04 -15.03 -0.86
C LYS A 181 3.29 -16.51 -1.12
N VAL A 182 2.21 -17.29 -1.36
CA VAL A 182 2.32 -18.72 -1.65
C VAL A 182 3.21 -18.96 -2.88
N MET A 183 3.04 -18.19 -3.95
CA MET A 183 3.87 -18.32 -5.15
C MET A 183 5.35 -18.01 -4.88
N LEU A 184 5.64 -16.94 -4.14
CA LEU A 184 7.03 -16.55 -3.79
C LEU A 184 7.72 -17.55 -2.86
N GLU A 185 6.97 -18.18 -1.95
CA GLU A 185 7.51 -19.10 -0.93
C GLU A 185 7.50 -20.56 -1.36
N SER A 186 6.77 -20.92 -2.43
CA SER A 186 6.64 -22.31 -2.91
C SER A 186 7.94 -22.99 -3.38
N ASP A 187 9.07 -22.28 -3.36
CA ASP A 187 10.42 -22.80 -3.65
C ASP A 187 11.25 -23.27 -2.42
N ALA A 188 10.73 -23.27 -1.17
CA ALA A 188 11.42 -23.91 -0.01
C ALA A 188 10.67 -23.90 1.35
N PRO A 189 11.10 -24.71 2.35
CA PRO A 189 10.36 -24.94 3.60
C PRO A 189 10.46 -23.79 4.61
N ILE A 190 9.39 -23.69 5.40
CA ILE A 190 9.12 -22.68 6.43
C ILE A 190 10.09 -22.79 7.61
N ILE A 191 10.88 -21.74 7.88
CA ILE A 191 11.45 -21.46 9.21
C ILE A 191 11.51 -19.95 9.44
N ALA A 192 10.74 -19.43 10.40
CA ALA A 192 11.23 -18.74 11.60
C ALA A 192 10.06 -18.11 12.38
N GLU A 193 10.03 -18.37 13.68
CA GLU A 193 9.10 -17.76 14.63
C GLU A 193 9.37 -16.25 14.80
N LEU A 194 8.29 -15.47 14.81
CA LEU A 194 8.29 -14.07 15.20
C LEU A 194 8.51 -13.96 16.71
N ILE A 195 9.59 -13.30 17.12
CA ILE A 195 9.81 -12.87 18.52
C ILE A 195 9.04 -11.56 18.71
N PRO A 196 8.05 -11.50 19.62
CA PRO A 196 7.44 -10.24 20.00
C PRO A 196 8.34 -9.55 21.04
N GLU A 197 8.96 -8.43 20.67
CA GLU A 197 9.50 -7.47 21.63
C GLU A 197 8.62 -6.21 21.65
N GLU A 198 8.55 -5.61 22.84
CA GLU A 198 7.61 -4.54 23.25
C GLU A 198 7.45 -3.43 22.19
N GLU A 199 6.17 -3.12 21.92
CA GLU A 199 5.73 -2.21 20.87
C GLU A 199 5.97 -0.75 21.26
N ASP A 200 7.00 -0.12 20.70
CA ASP A 200 7.03 1.35 20.54
C ASP A 200 6.20 1.72 19.29
N VAL A 201 4.88 1.53 19.37
CA VAL A 201 3.94 1.95 18.32
C VAL A 201 4.06 3.47 18.18
N PRO A 202 4.50 4.01 17.02
CA PRO A 202 4.51 5.44 16.83
C PRO A 202 3.09 5.99 16.87
N ASP A 203 2.87 6.93 17.79
CA ASP A 203 1.67 7.77 17.79
C ASP A 203 1.62 8.57 16.48
N ASN A 204 0.44 8.60 15.85
CA ASN A 204 0.10 9.50 14.74
C ASN A 204 -0.45 10.82 15.28
N ASP A 205 -0.05 11.19 16.49
CA ASP A 205 -0.62 12.29 17.22
C ASP A 205 -0.25 13.66 16.62
N ILE A 206 -1.19 14.59 16.72
CA ILE A 206 -0.92 16.00 16.47
C ILE A 206 -0.63 16.66 17.81
N ARG A 207 0.55 17.26 17.90
CA ARG A 207 1.01 18.01 19.08
C ARG A 207 1.12 19.49 18.74
N VAL A 208 0.53 20.34 19.58
CA VAL A 208 0.77 21.78 19.54
C VAL A 208 1.79 22.11 20.63
N ILE A 209 2.99 22.52 20.23
CA ILE A 209 4.10 22.84 21.13
C ILE A 209 4.43 24.33 21.01
N LYS A 210 4.56 25.01 22.15
CA LYS A 210 5.01 26.40 22.24
C LYS A 210 6.19 26.50 23.20
N ASP A 211 7.31 27.05 22.75
CA ASP A 211 8.52 27.24 23.55
C ASP A 211 9.00 25.94 24.23
N GLY A 212 8.89 24.81 23.51
CA GLY A 212 9.23 23.47 24.00
C GLY A 212 8.22 22.86 24.97
N LYS A 213 7.11 23.56 25.28
CA LYS A 213 6.02 23.05 26.12
C LYS A 213 4.86 22.56 25.26
N GLU A 214 4.43 21.32 25.48
CA GLU A 214 3.20 20.79 24.89
C GLU A 214 1.99 21.51 25.48
N LEU A 215 1.18 22.11 24.60
CA LEU A 215 -0.05 22.81 24.94
C LEU A 215 -1.28 21.95 24.72
N TRP A 216 -1.21 21.05 23.72
CA TRP A 216 -2.31 20.18 23.33
C TRP A 216 -1.79 18.96 22.57
N LEU A 217 -2.48 17.85 22.77
CA LEU A 217 -2.23 16.55 22.15
C LEU A 217 -3.56 16.01 21.63
N HIS A 218 -3.57 15.53 20.39
CA HIS A 218 -4.69 14.81 19.81
C HIS A 218 -4.22 13.53 19.17
N SER A 219 -4.69 12.41 19.71
CA SER A 219 -4.21 11.07 19.41
C SER A 219 -5.13 10.26 18.49
N GLU A 220 -6.31 10.77 18.17
CA GLU A 220 -7.30 10.12 17.30
C GLU A 220 -7.13 10.54 15.83
N VAL A 221 -5.88 10.54 15.34
CA VAL A 221 -5.52 10.94 13.98
C VAL A 221 -4.93 9.75 13.22
N ASP A 222 -5.39 9.56 11.99
CA ASP A 222 -4.88 8.61 11.01
C ASP A 222 -4.02 9.31 9.96
N GLU A 223 -3.12 8.57 9.31
CA GLU A 223 -2.30 9.14 8.22
C GLU A 223 -3.09 9.53 6.96
N ASP A 224 -4.33 9.03 6.85
CA ASP A 224 -5.27 9.40 5.79
C ASP A 224 -6.16 10.60 6.18
N ASP A 225 -6.04 11.16 7.41
CA ASP A 225 -6.70 12.43 7.73
C ASP A 225 -6.01 13.60 7.03
N ASP A 226 -6.82 14.51 6.49
CA ASP A 226 -6.33 15.79 5.98
C ASP A 226 -6.20 16.79 7.13
N VAL A 227 -4.99 17.34 7.31
CA VAL A 227 -4.64 18.25 8.40
C VAL A 227 -4.25 19.60 7.83
N VAL A 228 -5.10 20.60 8.02
CA VAL A 228 -4.96 21.93 7.43
C VAL A 228 -4.99 23.01 8.49
N TRP A 229 -3.95 23.86 8.50
CA TRP A 229 -3.92 25.05 9.34
C TRP A 229 -4.42 26.27 8.55
N ASP A 230 -5.53 26.83 9.00
CA ASP A 230 -6.05 28.12 8.51
C ASP A 230 -5.36 29.25 9.27
N GLU A 231 -4.38 29.87 8.61
CA GLU A 231 -3.59 30.96 9.20
C GLU A 231 -4.40 32.21 9.51
N GLU A 232 -5.44 32.49 8.72
CA GLU A 232 -6.26 33.70 8.83
C GLU A 232 -7.23 33.58 10.02
N ASN A 233 -7.94 32.46 10.11
CA ASN A 233 -8.92 32.22 11.17
C ASN A 233 -8.31 31.57 12.41
N ARG A 234 -7.04 31.12 12.35
CA ARG A 234 -6.33 30.42 13.43
C ARG A 234 -7.01 29.11 13.83
N ILE A 235 -7.49 28.35 12.86
CA ILE A 235 -8.20 27.07 13.06
C ILE A 235 -7.38 25.93 12.46
N LEU A 236 -7.21 24.85 13.22
CA LEU A 236 -6.70 23.58 12.72
C LEU A 236 -7.89 22.69 12.34
N TYR A 237 -8.00 22.36 11.05
CA TYR A 237 -8.95 21.38 10.55
C TYR A 237 -8.29 20.00 10.48
N ILE A 238 -8.98 18.98 10.97
CA ILE A 238 -8.62 17.58 10.83
C ILE A 238 -9.85 16.90 10.22
N THR A 239 -9.72 16.44 8.97
CA THR A 239 -10.85 15.90 8.21
C THR A 239 -10.55 14.47 7.81
N SER A 240 -11.44 13.55 8.19
CA SER A 240 -11.32 12.15 7.78
C SER A 240 -11.79 11.95 6.34
N LEU A 241 -10.86 11.43 5.52
CA LEU A 241 -11.15 10.85 4.21
C LEU A 241 -11.73 9.44 4.34
#